data_AF-A0A1V5N990-F1
#
_entry.id   AF-A0A1V5N990-F1
#
_cell.length_a   1.000
_cell.length_b   1.000
_cell.length_c   1.000
_cell.angle_alpha   90.00
_cell.angle_beta   90.00
_cell.angle_gamma   90.00
#
_symmetry.space_group_name_H-M   'P 1'
#
loop_
_entity.id
_entity.type
_entity.pdbx_description
1 polymer ?
#
loop_
_entity_poly.entity_id
_entity_poly.type
_entity_poly.pdbx_seq_one_letter_code
_entity_poly.pdbx_strand_id
1 'polypeptide(L)'
;MKKLSIILFATGMFFLVQSSFAQVFDSPPRDGVYDKIHVKNRVPVPYANVREADVFWSKRIWRIIDMREKINHPLYYPVERINNRRSIMQVMLDGIAEGTLTAYEATSDEFLIPMPVEQALAILYDTITKSMQRTEPPYDWYDTTYVEKFNTGDVKQLRIKEDWFFDKQRSVMDVRILGICPIIDDIDASTGVARGKKPLFWIYFPEARPLFATVEVFNRQNNAERRSLDDFFFKRMFGSYIYKEENVYDRFINEYSKGLDALLESERIRNELFLLEHDLWEY
;
A
#
# COMPACT_ATOMS: atom_id res chain seq x y z
N MET A 1 14.64 -39.59 70.97
CA MET A 1 15.81 -38.77 70.57
C MET A 1 16.08 -38.97 69.09
N LYS A 2 16.07 -37.88 68.30
CA LYS A 2 16.68 -37.70 66.95
C LYS A 2 16.13 -38.60 65.81
N LYS A 3 15.90 -38.21 64.56
CA LYS A 3 15.79 -36.99 63.72
C LYS A 3 15.20 -37.54 62.40
N LEU A 4 14.11 -36.99 61.87
CA LEU A 4 14.04 -36.15 60.66
C LEU A 4 14.62 -36.71 59.35
N SER A 5 13.86 -36.45 58.27
CA SER A 5 14.24 -36.26 56.85
C SER A 5 14.47 -37.46 55.93
N ILE A 6 13.38 -38.05 55.41
CA ILE A 6 13.33 -38.71 54.08
C ILE A 6 11.96 -38.43 53.43
N ILE A 7 11.64 -37.16 53.17
CA ILE A 7 10.61 -36.74 52.19
C ILE A 7 11.08 -35.38 51.63
N LEU A 8 12.17 -35.39 50.87
CA LEU A 8 12.63 -34.19 50.17
C LEU A 8 13.55 -34.56 49.00
N PHE A 9 13.07 -35.33 48.02
CA PHE A 9 13.81 -35.55 46.78
C PHE A 9 12.93 -35.92 45.56
N ALA A 10 11.71 -35.41 45.51
CA ALA A 10 10.81 -35.55 44.35
C ALA A 10 10.09 -34.23 43.99
N THR A 11 10.70 -33.10 44.33
CA THR A 11 10.22 -31.75 43.97
C THR A 11 11.41 -30.92 43.49
N GLY A 12 12.14 -31.46 42.52
CA GLY A 12 13.21 -30.76 41.84
C GLY A 12 12.97 -30.86 40.34
N MET A 13 12.87 -29.71 39.70
CA MET A 13 12.92 -29.52 38.24
C MET A 13 11.56 -29.55 37.51
N PHE A 14 10.64 -28.68 37.94
CA PHE A 14 9.72 -28.04 37.00
C PHE A 14 10.52 -26.95 36.26
N PHE A 15 10.99 -27.26 35.06
CA PHE A 15 11.52 -26.25 34.14
C PHE A 15 10.35 -25.33 33.74
N LEU A 16 10.14 -24.26 34.51
CA LEU A 16 9.42 -23.09 34.02
C LEU A 16 10.28 -22.51 32.91
N VAL A 17 9.91 -22.79 31.67
CA VAL A 17 10.31 -22.00 30.51
C VAL A 17 9.73 -20.60 30.77
N GLN A 18 10.50 -19.76 31.44
CA GLN A 18 10.26 -18.34 31.44
C GLN A 18 10.51 -17.88 30.01
N SER A 19 9.42 -17.71 29.25
CA SER A 19 9.41 -16.82 28.11
C SER A 19 9.83 -15.45 28.64
N SER A 20 11.11 -15.14 28.47
CA SER A 20 11.64 -13.80 28.65
C SER A 20 11.00 -12.91 27.58
N PHE A 21 9.82 -12.40 27.89
CA PHE A 21 9.32 -11.18 27.26
C PHE A 21 10.36 -10.12 27.56
N ALA A 22 11.07 -9.66 26.53
CA ALA A 22 11.88 -8.47 26.64
C ALA A 22 11.00 -7.38 27.27
N GLN A 23 11.40 -6.86 28.43
CA GLN A 23 10.72 -5.74 29.05
C GLN A 23 10.89 -4.54 28.11
N VAL A 24 9.86 -4.27 27.30
CA VAL A 24 9.70 -2.98 26.65
C VAL A 24 9.54 -1.99 27.80
N PHE A 25 10.48 -1.06 27.95
CA PHE A 25 10.37 -0.01 28.96
C PHE A 25 9.01 0.68 28.83
N ASP A 26 8.25 0.73 29.92
CA ASP A 26 6.91 1.35 30.01
C ASP A 26 6.94 2.85 29.63
N SER A 27 8.13 3.44 29.62
CA SER A 27 8.41 4.75 29.05
C SER A 27 9.77 4.71 28.34
N PRO A 28 9.82 4.52 27.00
CA PRO A 28 11.07 4.64 26.27
C PRO A 28 11.68 6.04 26.50
N PRO A 29 13.01 6.19 26.52
CA PRO A 29 13.66 7.49 26.56
C PRO A 29 13.11 8.41 25.48
N ARG A 30 12.90 9.69 25.79
CA ARG A 30 12.36 10.65 24.84
C ARG A 30 13.30 10.79 23.64
N ASP A 31 12.88 10.26 22.50
CA ASP A 31 13.58 10.37 21.22
C ASP A 31 13.12 11.65 20.49
N GLY A 32 13.89 12.73 20.67
CA GLY A 32 13.65 14.02 20.02
C GLY A 32 13.63 15.21 20.97
N VAL A 33 13.72 16.41 20.39
CA VAL A 33 13.74 17.69 21.13
C VAL A 33 12.32 18.12 21.53
N TYR A 34 11.31 17.77 20.74
CA TYR A 34 9.92 18.17 20.90
C TYR A 34 8.95 17.06 20.45
N ASP A 35 7.72 17.09 20.98
CA ASP A 35 6.68 16.12 20.63
C ASP A 35 5.89 16.61 19.42
N LYS A 36 5.62 15.72 18.46
CA LYS A 36 4.89 16.05 17.24
C LYS A 36 3.40 15.79 17.41
N ILE A 37 2.62 16.86 17.58
CA ILE A 37 1.17 16.76 17.85
C ILE A 37 0.34 17.05 16.58
N HIS A 38 0.84 17.88 15.68
CA HIS A 38 0.06 18.43 14.56
C HIS A 38 -0.41 17.38 13.54
N VAL A 39 0.43 16.40 13.19
CA VAL A 39 0.05 15.40 12.17
C VAL A 39 -0.86 14.32 12.76
N LYS A 40 -0.62 13.89 14.01
CA LYS A 40 -1.37 12.80 14.63
C LYS A 40 -2.87 13.10 14.81
N ASN A 41 -3.22 14.36 15.07
CA ASN A 41 -4.61 14.79 15.28
C ASN A 41 -5.23 15.43 14.03
N ARG A 42 -4.62 15.27 12.86
CA ARG A 42 -5.06 15.96 11.65
C ARG A 42 -6.26 15.26 11.02
N VAL A 43 -7.23 16.08 10.60
CA VAL A 43 -8.39 15.64 9.82
C VAL A 43 -8.15 15.99 8.34
N PRO A 44 -8.50 15.09 7.40
CA PRO A 44 -8.37 15.37 5.97
C PRO A 44 -9.27 16.54 5.55
N VAL A 45 -8.80 17.32 4.57
CA VAL A 45 -9.60 18.41 3.99
C VAL A 45 -10.80 17.79 3.25
N PRO A 46 -12.04 18.17 3.58
CA PRO A 46 -13.21 17.61 2.90
C PRO A 46 -13.20 17.99 1.43
N TYR A 47 -13.72 17.10 0.58
CA TYR A 47 -13.94 17.44 -0.82
C TYR A 47 -15.04 18.49 -0.95
N ALA A 48 -14.93 19.36 -1.95
CA ALA A 48 -16.03 20.22 -2.32
C ALA A 48 -17.24 19.37 -2.73
N ASN A 49 -18.43 19.76 -2.29
CA ASN A 49 -19.66 19.14 -2.75
C ASN A 49 -19.90 19.55 -4.21
N VAL A 50 -20.15 18.58 -5.08
CA VAL A 50 -20.38 18.81 -6.51
C VAL A 50 -21.68 18.12 -6.87
N ARG A 51 -22.60 18.87 -7.47
CA ARG A 51 -23.87 18.32 -7.95
C ARG A 51 -23.67 17.80 -9.37
N GLU A 52 -24.43 16.78 -9.73
CA GLU A 52 -24.38 16.19 -11.07
C GLU A 52 -24.63 17.24 -12.18
N ALA A 53 -25.57 18.16 -11.97
CA ALA A 53 -25.88 19.23 -12.92
C ALA A 53 -24.74 20.25 -13.14
N ASP A 54 -23.77 20.30 -12.22
CA ASP A 54 -22.61 21.20 -12.29
C ASP A 54 -21.40 20.53 -12.95
N VAL A 55 -21.45 19.21 -13.18
CA VAL A 55 -20.39 18.47 -13.87
C VAL A 55 -20.59 18.60 -15.38
N PHE A 56 -19.75 19.41 -16.03
CA PHE A 56 -19.83 19.60 -17.48
C PHE A 56 -19.16 18.46 -18.26
N TRP A 57 -18.04 17.97 -17.73
CA TRP A 57 -17.24 16.93 -18.34
C TRP A 57 -16.64 16.06 -17.24
N SER A 58 -16.58 14.75 -17.47
CA SER A 58 -15.92 13.79 -16.59
C SER A 58 -15.25 12.69 -17.40
N LYS A 59 -14.08 12.23 -16.96
CA LYS A 59 -13.38 11.09 -17.52
C LYS A 59 -12.67 10.32 -16.42
N ARG A 60 -12.83 9.00 -16.42
CA ARG A 60 -12.12 8.11 -15.48
C ARG A 60 -10.79 7.68 -16.06
N ILE A 61 -9.75 7.72 -15.23
CA ILE A 61 -8.37 7.42 -15.60
C ILE A 61 -7.75 6.51 -14.55
N TRP A 62 -6.97 5.54 -15.02
CA TRP A 62 -6.17 4.71 -14.15
C TRP A 62 -4.68 4.95 -14.38
N ARG A 63 -3.98 5.17 -13.27
CA ARG A 63 -2.56 5.50 -13.23
C ARG A 63 -1.78 4.46 -12.47
N ILE A 64 -0.51 4.30 -12.83
CA ILE A 64 0.46 3.58 -12.03
C ILE A 64 1.47 4.59 -11.49
N ILE A 65 1.65 4.56 -10.17
CA ILE A 65 2.78 5.17 -9.48
C ILE A 65 3.86 4.10 -9.35
N ASP A 66 5.03 4.37 -9.91
CA ASP A 66 6.19 3.51 -9.71
C ASP A 66 7.04 4.01 -8.54
N MET A 67 7.18 3.18 -7.50
CA MET A 67 7.88 3.51 -6.26
C MET A 67 9.41 3.59 -6.46
N ARG A 68 9.91 3.02 -7.56
CA ARG A 68 11.31 3.08 -7.98
C ARG A 68 11.70 4.50 -8.42
N GLU A 69 10.73 5.33 -8.80
CA GLU A 69 11.00 6.73 -9.14
C GLU A 69 11.35 7.56 -7.91
N LYS A 70 12.34 8.44 -8.08
CA LYS A 70 12.89 9.29 -7.02
C LYS A 70 11.85 10.19 -6.34
N ILE A 71 10.84 10.62 -7.10
CA ILE A 71 9.73 11.46 -6.63
C ILE A 71 8.78 10.69 -5.71
N ASN A 72 8.65 9.37 -5.90
CA ASN A 72 7.71 8.50 -5.18
C ASN A 72 8.32 7.78 -3.97
N HIS A 73 9.64 7.88 -3.78
CA HIS A 73 10.34 7.37 -2.59
C HIS A 73 9.70 7.72 -1.23
N PRO A 74 9.08 8.91 -1.03
CA PRO A 74 8.38 9.19 0.23
C PRO A 74 7.28 8.20 0.58
N LEU A 75 6.64 7.56 -0.41
CA LEU A 75 5.63 6.53 -0.18
C LEU A 75 6.23 5.16 0.19
N TYR A 76 7.46 4.90 -0.28
CA TYR A 76 8.10 3.58 -0.20
C TYR A 76 8.90 3.41 1.08
N TYR A 77 9.64 4.45 1.47
CA TYR A 77 10.50 4.40 2.63
C TYR A 77 9.74 4.82 3.91
N PRO A 78 10.01 4.15 5.05
CA PRO A 78 11.04 3.12 5.24
C PRO A 78 10.56 1.71 4.86
N VAL A 79 11.47 0.89 4.34
CA VAL A 79 11.18 -0.52 3.99
C VAL A 79 10.80 -1.33 5.23
N GLU A 80 11.50 -1.07 6.33
CA GLU A 80 11.21 -1.62 7.66
C GLU A 80 10.57 -0.56 8.56
N ARG A 81 9.81 -0.99 9.56
CA ARG A 81 9.14 -0.07 10.50
C ARG A 81 10.18 0.64 11.37
N ILE A 82 10.15 1.98 11.37
CA ILE A 82 11.02 2.80 12.22
C ILE A 82 10.15 3.72 13.06
N ASN A 83 9.97 3.46 14.36
CA ASN A 83 9.22 4.27 15.33
C ASN A 83 8.01 5.02 14.71
N ASN A 84 8.18 6.31 14.39
CA ASN A 84 7.13 7.20 13.87
C ASN A 84 7.05 7.28 12.33
N ARG A 85 7.71 6.38 11.60
CA ARG A 85 7.76 6.36 10.13
C ARG A 85 7.29 5.00 9.62
N ARG A 86 6.36 5.04 8.68
CA ARG A 86 5.77 3.86 8.05
C ARG A 86 5.67 4.07 6.55
N SER A 87 5.88 3.02 5.77
CA SER A 87 5.58 3.04 4.34
C SER A 87 4.07 2.97 4.11
N ILE A 88 3.61 3.39 2.92
CA ILE A 88 2.18 3.34 2.60
C ILE A 88 1.60 1.92 2.73
N MET A 89 2.36 0.90 2.31
CA MET A 89 1.93 -0.49 2.42
C MET A 89 1.77 -0.91 3.88
N GLN A 90 2.71 -0.54 4.75
CA GLN A 90 2.60 -0.83 6.18
C GLN A 90 1.35 -0.18 6.79
N VAL A 91 1.04 1.07 6.41
CA VAL A 91 -0.14 1.78 6.88
C VAL A 91 -1.43 1.11 6.40
N MET A 92 -1.49 0.70 5.14
CA MET A 92 -2.65 -0.01 4.59
C MET A 92 -2.87 -1.35 5.31
N LEU A 93 -1.81 -2.11 5.55
CA LEU A 93 -1.89 -3.39 6.25
C LEU A 93 -2.30 -3.22 7.72
N ASP A 94 -1.74 -2.24 8.42
CA ASP A 94 -2.16 -1.91 9.79
C ASP A 94 -3.64 -1.54 9.81
N GLY A 95 -4.10 -0.71 8.86
CA GLY A 95 -5.50 -0.30 8.77
C GLY A 95 -6.47 -1.46 8.49
N ILE A 96 -6.08 -2.40 7.62
CA ILE A 96 -6.85 -3.62 7.35
C ILE A 96 -6.88 -4.53 8.58
N ALA A 97 -5.73 -4.72 9.25
CA ALA A 97 -5.63 -5.57 10.44
C ALA A 97 -6.43 -5.00 11.63
N GLU A 98 -6.47 -3.67 11.76
CA GLU A 98 -7.31 -2.96 12.75
C GLU A 98 -8.80 -2.95 12.37
N GLY A 99 -9.14 -3.28 11.12
CA GLY A 99 -10.51 -3.20 10.59
C GLY A 99 -10.98 -1.78 10.30
N THR A 100 -10.06 -0.80 10.25
CA THR A 100 -10.37 0.59 9.88
C THR A 100 -10.47 0.78 8.36
N LEU A 101 -9.87 -0.12 7.58
CA LEU A 101 -9.93 -0.14 6.12
C LEU A 101 -10.56 -1.43 5.62
N THR A 102 -11.48 -1.28 4.67
CA THR A 102 -11.99 -2.40 3.88
C THR A 102 -11.11 -2.66 2.66
N ALA A 103 -10.72 -3.92 2.48
CA ALA A 103 -10.00 -4.40 1.29
C ALA A 103 -11.00 -5.03 0.31
N TYR A 104 -10.86 -4.74 -0.97
CA TYR A 104 -11.68 -5.28 -2.05
C TYR A 104 -10.84 -6.14 -2.98
N GLU A 105 -11.47 -7.12 -3.61
CA GLU A 105 -10.78 -8.04 -4.52
C GLU A 105 -10.18 -7.30 -5.73
N ALA A 106 -8.97 -7.69 -6.14
CA ALA A 106 -8.26 -7.08 -7.26
C ALA A 106 -8.73 -7.51 -8.65
N THR A 107 -9.65 -8.49 -8.73
CA THR A 107 -10.19 -9.01 -10.00
C THR A 107 -11.02 -7.98 -10.75
N SER A 108 -11.73 -7.11 -10.01
CA SER A 108 -12.53 -6.02 -10.58
C SER A 108 -12.13 -4.68 -9.98
N ASP A 109 -12.17 -3.63 -10.79
CA ASP A 109 -11.86 -2.27 -10.35
C ASP A 109 -13.09 -1.57 -9.72
N GLU A 110 -14.21 -2.27 -9.52
CA GLU A 110 -15.51 -1.70 -9.16
C GLU A 110 -15.84 -1.76 -7.66
N PHE A 111 -14.93 -2.25 -6.82
CA PHE A 111 -15.12 -2.36 -5.36
C PHE A 111 -16.39 -3.16 -4.96
N LEU A 112 -16.77 -4.17 -5.74
CA LEU A 112 -18.01 -4.92 -5.51
C LEU A 112 -17.92 -5.94 -4.37
N ILE A 113 -16.75 -6.60 -4.25
CA ILE A 113 -16.56 -7.73 -3.36
C ILE A 113 -15.57 -7.32 -2.26
N PRO A 114 -16.06 -6.96 -1.05
CA PRO A 114 -15.20 -6.75 0.10
C PRO A 114 -14.64 -8.10 0.57
N MET A 115 -13.36 -8.13 0.89
CA MET A 115 -12.68 -9.30 1.42
C MET A 115 -12.64 -9.23 2.95
N PRO A 116 -12.88 -10.35 3.65
CA PRO A 116 -12.65 -10.42 5.09
C PRO A 116 -11.16 -10.21 5.39
N VAL A 117 -10.87 -9.65 6.57
CA VAL A 117 -9.51 -9.30 7.01
C VAL A 117 -8.55 -10.49 6.90
N GLU A 118 -9.01 -11.69 7.29
CA GLU A 118 -8.22 -12.91 7.22
C GLU A 118 -7.80 -13.27 5.79
N GLN A 119 -8.70 -13.11 4.81
CA GLN A 119 -8.42 -13.38 3.41
C GLN A 119 -7.46 -12.33 2.84
N ALA A 120 -7.64 -11.06 3.20
CA ALA A 120 -6.75 -9.99 2.78
C ALA A 120 -5.31 -10.18 3.30
N LEU A 121 -5.17 -10.65 4.55
CA LEU A 121 -3.87 -10.99 5.13
C LEU A 121 -3.30 -12.29 4.57
N ALA A 122 -4.13 -13.27 4.21
CA ALA A 122 -3.70 -14.51 3.57
C ALA A 122 -2.99 -14.26 2.23
N ILE A 123 -3.40 -13.23 1.48
CA ILE A 123 -2.75 -12.83 0.21
C ILE A 123 -1.27 -12.46 0.42
N LEU A 124 -0.87 -12.06 1.63
CA LEU A 124 0.51 -11.71 1.94
C LEU A 124 1.40 -12.94 2.09
N TYR A 125 0.84 -14.08 2.50
CA TYR A 125 1.60 -15.31 2.68
C TYR A 125 1.57 -16.11 1.38
N ASP A 126 2.73 -16.28 0.74
CA ASP A 126 2.85 -17.23 -0.37
C ASP A 126 3.36 -18.58 0.19
N THR A 127 2.64 -19.65 -0.14
CA THR A 127 3.05 -21.01 0.19
C THR A 127 3.83 -21.57 -0.98
N ILE A 128 5.15 -21.59 -0.86
CA ILE A 128 6.01 -22.11 -1.91
C ILE A 128 6.32 -23.57 -1.60
N THR A 129 5.97 -24.47 -2.50
CA THR A 129 6.45 -25.86 -2.48
C THR A 129 7.83 -25.91 -3.10
N LYS A 130 8.84 -26.32 -2.34
CA LYS A 130 10.17 -26.63 -2.88
C LYS A 130 10.44 -28.11 -2.70
N SER A 131 10.86 -28.76 -3.79
CA SER A 131 11.37 -30.12 -3.73
C SER A 131 12.79 -30.08 -3.15
N MET A 132 12.99 -30.79 -2.05
CA MET A 132 14.29 -30.93 -1.41
C MET A 132 14.74 -32.38 -1.46
N GLN A 133 16.04 -32.58 -1.58
CA GLN A 133 16.63 -33.91 -1.49
C GLN A 133 16.94 -34.23 -0.03
N ARG A 134 16.56 -35.42 0.44
CA ARG A 134 16.95 -35.88 1.78
C ARG A 134 18.47 -35.98 1.89
N THR A 135 19.02 -35.69 3.05
CA THR A 135 20.48 -35.78 3.32
C THR A 135 20.97 -37.21 3.49
N GLU A 136 20.07 -38.18 3.68
CA GLU A 136 20.39 -39.59 3.92
C GLU A 136 19.97 -40.46 2.72
N PRO A 137 20.76 -41.51 2.36
CA PRO A 137 20.35 -42.52 1.39
C PRO A 137 18.98 -43.12 1.80
N PRO A 138 17.97 -43.16 0.91
CA PRO A 138 18.04 -43.27 -0.56
C PRO A 138 18.11 -41.94 -1.32
N TYR A 139 18.26 -40.79 -0.64
CA TYR A 139 18.26 -39.45 -1.26
C TYR A 139 16.99 -39.15 -2.06
N ASP A 140 15.84 -39.61 -1.58
CA ASP A 140 14.54 -39.34 -2.22
C ASP A 140 14.20 -37.85 -2.16
N TRP A 141 13.52 -37.39 -3.21
CA TRP A 141 12.93 -36.05 -3.27
C TRP A 141 11.65 -36.02 -2.45
N TYR A 142 11.49 -34.99 -1.64
CA TYR A 142 10.23 -34.72 -0.95
C TYR A 142 9.88 -33.25 -1.08
N ASP A 143 8.59 -32.97 -1.21
CA ASP A 143 8.09 -31.61 -1.28
C ASP A 143 7.91 -31.08 0.13
N THR A 144 8.55 -29.94 0.41
CA THR A 144 8.35 -29.19 1.66
C THR A 144 7.67 -27.87 1.32
N THR A 145 6.64 -27.52 2.08
CA THR A 145 5.99 -26.22 2.01
C THR A 145 6.72 -25.22 2.92
N TYR A 146 7.21 -24.13 2.35
CA TYR A 146 7.72 -22.99 3.09
C TYR A 146 6.72 -21.84 2.98
N VAL A 147 6.39 -21.23 4.12
CA VAL A 147 5.64 -19.98 4.15
C VAL A 147 6.64 -18.85 4.09
N GLU A 148 6.71 -18.17 2.95
CA GLU A 148 7.54 -16.96 2.85
C GLU A 148 6.81 -15.81 3.52
N LYS A 149 7.51 -15.10 4.43
CA LYS A 149 6.93 -13.93 5.08
C LYS A 149 6.96 -12.76 4.12
N PHE A 150 5.79 -12.18 3.86
CA PHE A 150 5.66 -10.96 3.06
C PHE A 150 6.60 -9.85 3.52
N ASN A 151 7.40 -9.32 2.61
CA ASN A 151 8.10 -8.07 2.83
C ASN A 151 7.31 -6.91 2.24
N THR A 152 7.02 -5.90 3.05
CA THR A 152 6.37 -4.66 2.58
C THR A 152 7.19 -3.93 1.52
N GLY A 153 8.50 -4.17 1.46
CA GLY A 153 9.41 -3.63 0.45
C GLY A 153 9.22 -4.21 -0.95
N ASP A 154 8.54 -5.34 -1.12
CA ASP A 154 8.37 -5.96 -2.44
C ASP A 154 7.27 -5.28 -3.27
N VAL A 155 6.45 -4.45 -2.63
CA VAL A 155 5.46 -3.59 -3.30
C VAL A 155 6.18 -2.44 -4.00
N LYS A 156 6.34 -2.57 -5.32
CA LYS A 156 7.07 -1.61 -6.14
C LYS A 156 6.18 -0.68 -6.94
N GLN A 157 4.90 -1.00 -7.10
CA GLN A 157 3.97 -0.18 -7.87
C GLN A 157 2.62 -0.03 -7.15
N LEU A 158 1.97 1.11 -7.36
CA LEU A 158 0.60 1.37 -6.91
C LEU A 158 -0.26 1.74 -8.11
N ARG A 159 -1.39 1.06 -8.30
CA ARG A 159 -2.46 1.51 -9.19
C ARG A 159 -3.35 2.50 -8.47
N ILE A 160 -3.75 3.54 -9.17
CA ILE A 160 -4.69 4.55 -8.69
C ILE A 160 -5.81 4.66 -9.71
N LYS A 161 -7.05 4.63 -9.22
CA LYS A 161 -8.25 4.92 -9.97
C LYS A 161 -8.70 6.34 -9.65
N GLU A 162 -8.75 7.20 -10.66
CA GLU A 162 -9.06 8.64 -10.52
C GLU A 162 -10.22 9.03 -11.43
N ASP A 163 -11.11 9.88 -10.92
CA ASP A 163 -12.14 10.55 -11.70
C ASP A 163 -11.73 12.01 -11.89
N TRP A 164 -11.52 12.39 -13.15
CA TRP A 164 -11.28 13.76 -13.57
C TRP A 164 -12.61 14.36 -13.94
N PHE A 165 -12.92 15.54 -13.42
CA PHE A 165 -14.16 16.23 -13.76
C PHE A 165 -13.99 17.74 -13.72
N PHE A 166 -14.80 18.43 -14.52
CA PHE A 166 -14.84 19.88 -14.55
C PHE A 166 -16.09 20.37 -13.82
N ASP A 167 -15.89 21.13 -12.74
CA ASP A 167 -16.96 21.77 -11.99
C ASP A 167 -17.25 23.15 -12.58
N LYS A 168 -18.46 23.32 -13.15
CA LYS A 168 -18.91 24.56 -13.75
C LYS A 168 -19.05 25.71 -12.76
N GLN A 169 -19.35 25.45 -11.49
CA GLN A 169 -19.54 26.53 -10.51
C GLN A 169 -18.21 27.15 -10.09
N ARG A 170 -17.17 26.31 -9.96
CA ARG A 170 -15.83 26.73 -9.55
C ARG A 170 -14.93 27.04 -10.75
N SER A 171 -15.34 26.65 -11.96
CA SER A 171 -14.54 26.74 -13.18
C SER A 171 -13.15 26.13 -13.02
N VAL A 172 -13.06 25.02 -12.29
CA VAL A 172 -11.80 24.31 -12.01
C VAL A 172 -11.96 22.85 -12.37
N MET A 173 -10.93 22.29 -13.00
CA MET A 173 -10.79 20.84 -13.17
C MET A 173 -10.27 20.24 -11.87
N ASP A 174 -11.11 19.44 -11.21
CA ASP A 174 -10.74 18.75 -9.98
C ASP A 174 -10.57 17.24 -10.26
N VAL A 175 -9.66 16.62 -9.51
CA VAL A 175 -9.39 15.18 -9.61
C VAL A 175 -9.72 14.51 -8.28
N ARG A 176 -10.54 13.47 -8.33
CA ARG A 176 -10.89 12.65 -7.17
C ARG A 176 -10.29 11.26 -7.30
N ILE A 177 -9.46 10.90 -6.34
CA ILE A 177 -8.94 9.53 -6.24
C ILE A 177 -10.04 8.67 -5.60
N LEU A 178 -10.46 7.62 -6.30
CA LEU A 178 -11.47 6.67 -5.81
C LEU A 178 -10.85 5.49 -5.09
N GLY A 179 -9.72 4.98 -5.57
CA GLY A 179 -9.06 3.87 -4.91
C GLY A 179 -7.60 3.72 -5.27
N ILE A 180 -6.93 2.94 -4.42
CA ILE A 180 -5.53 2.59 -4.54
C ILE A 180 -5.39 1.08 -4.44
N CYS A 181 -4.54 0.49 -5.29
CA CYS A 181 -4.21 -0.93 -5.28
C CYS A 181 -2.69 -1.12 -5.29
N PRO A 182 -2.08 -1.73 -4.25
CA PRO A 182 -0.69 -2.14 -4.30
C PRO A 182 -0.48 -3.32 -5.25
N ILE A 183 0.69 -3.33 -5.89
CA ILE A 183 1.11 -4.34 -6.87
C ILE A 183 2.50 -4.86 -6.52
N ILE A 184 2.64 -6.17 -6.61
CA ILE A 184 3.92 -6.86 -6.52
C ILE A 184 4.32 -7.42 -7.88
N ASP A 185 5.62 -7.54 -8.09
CA ASP A 185 6.15 -8.30 -9.22
C ASP A 185 6.00 -9.79 -8.86
N ASP A 186 5.23 -10.55 -9.64
CA ASP A 186 5.06 -11.99 -9.44
C ASP A 186 6.26 -12.70 -10.05
N ILE A 187 7.16 -13.16 -9.19
CA ILE A 187 8.36 -13.92 -9.56
C ILE A 187 8.12 -15.35 -9.10
N ASP A 188 8.17 -16.29 -10.04
CA ASP A 188 8.08 -17.69 -9.69
C ASP A 188 9.28 -18.09 -8.83
N ALA A 189 9.03 -18.40 -7.57
CA ALA A 189 10.07 -18.73 -6.59
C ALA A 189 10.84 -20.03 -6.93
N SER A 190 10.32 -20.85 -7.84
CA SER A 190 10.95 -22.11 -8.28
C SER A 190 11.85 -21.94 -9.52
N THR A 191 11.44 -21.12 -10.49
CA THR A 191 12.13 -20.95 -11.78
C THR A 191 12.83 -19.61 -11.93
N GLY A 192 12.55 -18.63 -11.06
CA GLY A 192 13.08 -17.26 -11.14
C GLY A 192 12.51 -16.45 -12.30
N VAL A 193 11.49 -16.96 -13.00
CA VAL A 193 10.86 -16.29 -14.14
C VAL A 193 9.78 -15.33 -13.64
N ALA A 194 9.79 -14.09 -14.11
CA ALA A 194 8.75 -13.11 -13.84
C ALA A 194 7.46 -13.50 -14.58
N ARG A 195 6.42 -13.90 -13.83
CA ARG A 195 5.09 -14.24 -14.36
C ARG A 195 4.25 -12.99 -14.67
N GLY A 196 4.65 -11.84 -14.14
CA GLY A 196 4.04 -10.55 -14.46
C GLY A 196 3.87 -9.67 -13.22
N LYS A 197 2.81 -8.87 -13.21
CA LYS A 197 2.46 -7.98 -12.11
C LYS A 197 1.18 -8.48 -11.47
N LYS A 198 1.22 -8.79 -10.17
CA LYS A 198 0.07 -9.27 -9.40
C LYS A 198 -0.50 -8.13 -8.55
N PRO A 199 -1.72 -7.65 -8.84
CA PRO A 199 -2.42 -6.72 -7.95
C PRO A 199 -2.87 -7.47 -6.69
N LEU A 200 -2.76 -6.83 -5.53
CA LEU A 200 -3.09 -7.47 -4.25
C LEU A 200 -4.58 -7.27 -3.91
N PHE A 201 -4.98 -6.02 -3.68
CA PHE A 201 -6.35 -5.66 -3.29
C PHE A 201 -6.60 -4.19 -3.59
N TRP A 202 -7.85 -3.80 -3.75
CA TRP A 202 -8.27 -2.41 -3.86
C TRP A 202 -8.66 -1.86 -2.48
N ILE A 203 -8.27 -0.62 -2.16
CA ILE A 203 -8.79 0.14 -1.03
C ILE A 203 -9.55 1.34 -1.56
N TYR A 204 -10.73 1.61 -0.98
CA TYR A 204 -11.49 2.81 -1.25
C TYR A 204 -10.78 4.03 -0.62
N PHE A 205 -10.30 4.93 -1.47
CA PHE A 205 -9.44 6.02 -1.02
C PHE A 205 -10.13 7.01 -0.07
N PRO A 206 -11.40 7.43 -0.30
CA PRO A 206 -12.11 8.32 0.63
C PRO A 206 -12.22 7.77 2.05
N GLU A 207 -12.38 6.45 2.21
CA GLU A 207 -12.38 5.77 3.53
C GLU A 207 -10.99 5.79 4.17
N ALA A 208 -9.92 5.71 3.36
CA ALA A 208 -8.54 5.71 3.86
C ALA A 208 -8.00 7.11 4.22
N ARG A 209 -8.64 8.20 3.79
CA ARG A 209 -8.15 9.58 4.03
C ARG A 209 -7.94 9.93 5.50
N PRO A 210 -8.85 9.62 6.44
CA PRO A 210 -8.64 9.90 7.86
C PRO A 210 -7.40 9.19 8.41
N LEU A 211 -7.17 7.93 8.02
CA LEU A 211 -5.97 7.18 8.40
C LEU A 211 -4.72 7.85 7.82
N PHE A 212 -4.72 8.17 6.53
CA PHE A 212 -3.58 8.78 5.83
C PHE A 212 -3.26 10.21 6.32
N ALA A 213 -4.24 10.95 6.84
CA ALA A 213 -4.00 12.26 7.43
C ALA A 213 -3.15 12.19 8.70
N THR A 214 -3.26 11.10 9.46
CA THR A 214 -2.52 10.90 10.73
C THR A 214 -1.07 10.44 10.56
N VAL A 215 -0.71 9.95 9.36
CA VAL A 215 0.61 9.38 9.09
C VAL A 215 1.53 10.40 8.44
N GLU A 216 2.72 10.57 9.02
CA GLU A 216 3.79 11.39 8.45
C GLU A 216 4.51 10.67 7.31
N VAL A 217 4.72 11.37 6.21
CA VAL A 217 5.53 10.95 5.07
C VAL A 217 6.96 11.48 5.22
N PHE A 218 7.93 10.71 4.74
CA PHE A 218 9.33 11.12 4.75
C PHE A 218 9.57 12.32 3.82
N ASN A 219 10.03 13.44 4.38
CA ASN A 219 10.46 14.60 3.62
C ASN A 219 12.00 14.63 3.53
N ARG A 220 12.52 14.69 2.30
CA ARG A 220 13.96 14.68 2.00
C ARG A 220 14.67 15.98 2.38
N GLN A 221 13.97 17.10 2.24
CA GLN A 221 14.57 18.42 2.38
C GLN A 221 14.48 18.93 3.82
N ASN A 222 13.33 18.70 4.47
CA ASN A 222 13.11 19.15 5.84
C ASN A 222 12.44 18.06 6.69
N ASN A 223 13.13 17.58 7.71
CA ASN A 223 12.62 16.55 8.61
C ASN A 223 11.70 17.12 9.72
N ALA A 224 11.74 18.43 9.96
CA ALA A 224 10.93 19.11 10.97
C ALA A 224 9.48 19.32 10.48
N GLU A 225 9.31 19.71 9.22
CA GLU A 225 8.01 19.83 8.55
C GLU A 225 7.75 18.61 7.66
N ARG A 226 7.14 17.59 8.26
CA ARG A 226 6.68 16.42 7.52
C ARG A 226 5.23 16.61 7.08
N ARG A 227 4.95 16.24 5.84
CA ARG A 227 3.60 16.28 5.27
C ARG A 227 2.87 14.98 5.62
N SER A 228 1.55 15.03 5.66
CA SER A 228 0.74 13.82 5.83
C SER A 228 0.69 13.02 4.53
N LEU A 229 0.34 11.74 4.62
CA LEU A 229 0.12 10.91 3.45
C LEU A 229 -1.09 11.39 2.64
N ASP A 230 -2.14 11.89 3.30
CA ASP A 230 -3.29 12.53 2.62
C ASP A 230 -2.85 13.77 1.82
N ASP A 231 -2.04 14.67 2.41
CA ASP A 231 -1.53 15.85 1.69
C ASP A 231 -0.73 15.48 0.43
N PHE A 232 -0.01 14.35 0.48
CA PHE A 232 0.82 13.91 -0.63
C PHE A 232 -0.03 13.55 -1.85
N PHE A 233 -1.13 12.82 -1.63
CA PHE A 233 -2.09 12.50 -2.68
C PHE A 233 -2.94 13.70 -3.07
N PHE A 234 -3.41 14.48 -2.10
CA PHE A 234 -4.25 15.65 -2.33
C PHE A 234 -3.52 16.72 -3.18
N LYS A 235 -2.24 16.96 -2.90
CA LYS A 235 -1.39 17.87 -3.69
C LYS A 235 -0.76 17.22 -4.93
N ARG A 236 -1.07 15.95 -5.21
CA ARG A 236 -0.56 15.18 -6.35
C ARG A 236 0.96 15.20 -6.48
N MET A 237 1.69 15.06 -5.36
CA MET A 237 3.16 15.13 -5.35
C MET A 237 3.84 13.81 -5.78
N PHE A 238 3.31 13.16 -6.80
CA PHE A 238 3.80 11.87 -7.28
C PHE A 238 4.03 11.85 -8.78
N GLY A 239 5.03 11.07 -9.19
CA GLY A 239 5.24 10.67 -10.58
C GLY A 239 4.32 9.51 -10.92
N SER A 240 3.63 9.59 -12.05
CA SER A 240 2.76 8.51 -12.51
C SER A 240 2.62 8.50 -14.02
N TYR A 241 2.33 7.33 -14.57
CA TYR A 241 1.94 7.15 -15.97
C TYR A 241 0.55 6.53 -16.05
N ILE A 242 -0.17 6.84 -17.11
CA ILE A 242 -1.52 6.34 -17.37
C ILE A 242 -1.37 4.97 -18.05
N TYR A 243 -2.14 3.98 -17.61
CA TYR A 243 -2.15 2.65 -18.25
C TYR A 243 -3.52 2.27 -18.81
N LYS A 244 -4.57 2.96 -18.38
CA LYS A 244 -5.94 2.82 -18.86
C LYS A 244 -6.64 4.17 -18.77
N GLU A 245 -7.41 4.48 -19.79
CA GLU A 245 -8.39 5.55 -19.78
C GLU A 245 -9.78 4.96 -20.02
N GLU A 246 -10.79 5.67 -19.57
CA GLU A 246 -12.17 5.35 -19.92
C GLU A 246 -12.35 5.48 -21.44
N ASN A 247 -12.72 4.37 -22.07
CA ASN A 247 -12.99 4.30 -23.48
C ASN A 247 -14.14 3.33 -23.76
N VAL A 248 -14.75 3.44 -24.94
CA VAL A 248 -15.93 2.66 -25.35
C VAL A 248 -15.69 1.14 -25.30
N TYR A 249 -14.43 0.71 -25.45
CA TYR A 249 -14.06 -0.71 -25.56
C TYR A 249 -13.43 -1.26 -24.27
N ASP A 250 -13.37 -0.46 -23.20
CA ASP A 250 -12.66 -0.71 -21.95
C ASP A 250 -11.22 -1.25 -22.05
N ARG A 251 -10.50 -0.87 -23.12
CA ARG A 251 -9.16 -1.42 -23.43
C ARG A 251 -8.05 -0.77 -22.64
N PHE A 252 -7.04 -1.55 -22.26
CA PHE A 252 -5.80 -1.03 -21.70
C PHE A 252 -4.89 -0.46 -22.80
N ILE A 253 -4.04 0.50 -22.45
CA ILE A 253 -3.08 1.11 -23.40
C ILE A 253 -2.15 0.05 -23.99
N ASN A 254 -1.72 -0.90 -23.17
CA ASN A 254 -0.83 -2.00 -23.57
C ASN A 254 -1.43 -3.00 -24.58
N GLU A 255 -2.76 -2.98 -24.80
CA GLU A 255 -3.40 -3.89 -25.74
C GLU A 255 -3.24 -3.42 -27.19
N TYR A 256 -3.17 -2.11 -27.42
CA TYR A 256 -3.06 -1.53 -28.76
C TYR A 256 -1.73 -0.81 -29.02
N SER A 257 -0.95 -0.50 -27.98
CA SER A 257 0.38 0.10 -28.09
C SER A 257 1.39 -0.72 -27.29
N LYS A 258 2.62 -0.85 -27.77
CA LYS A 258 3.65 -1.71 -27.14
C LYS A 258 4.92 -0.92 -26.84
N GLY A 259 5.51 -1.20 -25.68
CA GLY A 259 6.82 -0.67 -25.30
C GLY A 259 6.86 0.86 -25.23
N LEU A 260 7.68 1.48 -26.08
CA LEU A 260 7.86 2.93 -26.12
C LEU A 260 6.58 3.65 -26.57
N ASP A 261 5.83 3.06 -27.51
CA ASP A 261 4.59 3.66 -28.02
C ASP A 261 3.53 3.76 -26.91
N ALA A 262 3.51 2.81 -25.98
CA ALA A 262 2.60 2.86 -24.83
C ALA A 262 2.92 4.02 -23.87
N LEU A 263 4.21 4.38 -23.74
CA LEU A 263 4.62 5.54 -22.95
C LEU A 263 4.23 6.84 -23.66
N LEU A 264 4.50 6.94 -24.98
CA LEU A 264 4.08 8.10 -25.77
C LEU A 264 2.57 8.29 -25.75
N GLU A 265 1.81 7.20 -25.80
CA GLU A 265 0.36 7.26 -25.74
C GLU A 265 -0.13 7.68 -24.35
N SER A 266 0.50 7.20 -23.27
CA SER A 266 0.27 7.73 -21.92
C SER A 266 0.56 9.23 -21.83
N GLU A 267 1.60 9.72 -22.49
CA GLU A 267 1.92 11.16 -22.50
C GLU A 267 0.92 11.94 -23.35
N ARG A 268 0.48 11.39 -24.48
CA ARG A 268 -0.56 11.97 -25.35
C ARG A 268 -1.84 12.19 -24.56
N ILE A 269 -2.33 11.16 -23.86
CA ILE A 269 -3.54 11.25 -23.03
C ILE A 269 -3.35 12.27 -21.90
N ARG A 270 -2.18 12.28 -21.25
CA ARG A 270 -1.88 13.28 -20.21
C ARG A 270 -1.94 14.70 -20.77
N ASN A 271 -1.37 14.94 -21.95
CA ASN A 271 -1.38 16.25 -22.60
C ASN A 271 -2.78 16.64 -23.06
N GLU A 272 -3.58 15.70 -23.56
CA GLU A 272 -4.98 15.94 -23.94
C GLU A 272 -5.81 16.43 -22.75
N LEU A 273 -5.62 15.84 -21.57
CA LEU A 273 -6.29 16.30 -20.33
C LEU A 273 -5.86 17.71 -19.93
N PHE A 274 -4.57 18.00 -20.06
CA PHE A 274 -4.01 19.32 -19.74
C PHE A 274 -4.49 20.39 -20.73
N LEU A 275 -4.56 20.08 -22.02
CA LEU A 275 -5.10 20.97 -23.04
C LEU A 275 -6.60 21.19 -22.83
N LEU A 276 -7.37 20.14 -22.51
CA LEU A 276 -8.79 20.27 -22.19
C LEU A 276 -9.01 21.19 -20.98
N GLU A 277 -8.15 21.08 -19.96
CA GLU A 277 -8.15 22.05 -18.86
C GLU A 277 -7.92 23.45 -19.40
N HIS A 278 -6.82 23.69 -20.12
CA HIS A 278 -6.44 25.01 -20.64
C HIS A 278 -7.51 25.65 -21.54
N ASP A 279 -8.07 24.90 -22.48
CA ASP A 279 -9.06 25.36 -23.46
C ASP A 279 -10.39 25.76 -22.78
N LEU A 280 -10.70 25.19 -21.60
CA LEU A 280 -11.87 25.60 -20.81
C LEU A 280 -11.63 26.92 -20.06
N TRP A 281 -10.38 27.37 -19.91
CA TRP A 281 -10.02 28.67 -19.32
C TRP A 281 -9.90 29.79 -20.35
N GLU A 282 -9.54 29.49 -21.61
CA GLU A 282 -9.35 30.51 -22.64
C GLU A 282 -10.67 30.85 -23.35
N TYR A 283 -11.47 31.76 -22.76
CA TYR A 283 -12.61 32.42 -23.41
C TYR A 283 -12.82 33.85 -22.89
#